data_AF-A0A2R6IWE1-F1
#
_entry.id   AF-A0A2R6IWE1-F1
#
_cell.length_a   1.000
_cell.length_b   1.000
_cell.length_c   1.000
_cell.angle_alpha   90.00
_cell.angle_beta   90.00
_cell.angle_gamma   90.00
#
_symmetry.space_group_name_H-M   'P 1'
#
loop_
_entity.id
_entity.type
_entity.pdbx_description
1 polymer ?
#
loop_
_entity_poly.entity_id
_entity_poly.type
_entity_poly.pdbx_seq_one_letter_code
_entity_poly.pdbx_strand_id
1 'polypeptide(L)'
;MSAHRLGCYGDDVAETPRIDEFAADARVYRNAFTTSPVCSPSRSAVITGTYQTSIGCHHHRASLGRNYADGQPTPYDAVPPHHVRAFTEYLRRDGYYCVKNGKDDFNFGEPFSVWDEHVAHDADVDWRDRPDADQPFFASFQIPVTHESGMWEPGQKRYDGGLNVPLVVRWPGEVDPGETDELVSNVDLAPTVLAAAGIGRPPWMEGRTALGADRADPREYVFAARDRQDCRYAFQRAVRDERFKYIRNYAPEEPTPWFPYRNRHPVMKELKRRRASGDL
;
A
#
# COMPACT_ATOMS: atom_id res chain seq x y z
N MET A 1 -6.76 -0.60 4.74
CA MET A 1 -7.88 -1.55 4.93
C MET A 1 -7.33 -2.96 4.99
N SER A 2 -7.86 -3.83 5.87
CA SER A 2 -7.58 -5.28 5.84
C SER A 2 -8.50 -5.95 4.84
N ALA A 3 -8.07 -7.03 4.18
CA ALA A 3 -8.93 -7.77 3.26
C ALA A 3 -10.19 -8.30 3.96
N HIS A 4 -10.07 -8.76 5.21
CA HIS A 4 -11.17 -9.28 6.04
C HIS A 4 -12.20 -8.23 6.51
N ARG A 5 -12.32 -7.09 5.81
CA ARG A 5 -13.23 -5.97 6.15
C ARG A 5 -14.05 -5.52 4.95
N LEU A 6 -14.22 -6.39 3.96
CA LEU A 6 -14.97 -6.18 2.72
C LEU A 6 -15.93 -7.35 2.51
N GLY A 7 -17.14 -7.05 2.01
CA GLY A 7 -18.15 -8.08 1.72
C GLY A 7 -17.65 -9.11 0.71
N CYS A 8 -16.98 -8.67 -0.36
CA CYS A 8 -16.34 -9.53 -1.35
C CYS A 8 -15.16 -10.39 -0.84
N TYR A 9 -14.78 -10.26 0.43
CA TYR A 9 -13.81 -11.11 1.12
C TYR A 9 -14.47 -11.95 2.24
N GLY A 10 -15.80 -11.98 2.30
CA GLY A 10 -16.57 -12.79 3.24
C GLY A 10 -16.85 -12.16 4.60
N ASP A 11 -16.73 -10.83 4.75
CA ASP A 11 -17.18 -10.13 5.97
C ASP A 11 -18.69 -9.87 5.91
N ASP A 12 -19.47 -10.67 6.65
CA ASP A 12 -20.93 -10.60 6.69
C ASP A 12 -21.49 -9.31 7.33
N VAL A 13 -20.63 -8.48 7.94
CA VAL A 13 -21.02 -7.21 8.58
C VAL A 13 -20.58 -5.99 7.76
N ALA A 14 -19.69 -6.17 6.78
CA ALA A 14 -19.19 -5.08 5.96
C ALA A 14 -20.23 -4.61 4.93
N GLU A 15 -20.58 -3.33 4.96
CA GLU A 15 -21.45 -2.70 3.96
C GLU A 15 -20.62 -2.04 2.85
N THR A 16 -20.29 -2.79 1.80
CA THR A 16 -19.41 -2.33 0.71
C THR A 16 -19.98 -2.50 -0.70
N PRO A 17 -21.26 -2.15 -0.95
CA PRO A 17 -22.01 -2.58 -2.12
C PRO A 17 -21.36 -2.21 -3.47
N ARG A 18 -20.68 -1.06 -3.55
CA ARG A 18 -19.98 -0.63 -4.78
C ARG A 18 -18.69 -1.41 -5.05
N ILE A 19 -17.98 -1.79 -3.99
CA ILE A 19 -16.78 -2.62 -4.10
C ILE A 19 -17.19 -4.06 -4.41
N ASP A 20 -18.28 -4.52 -3.81
CA ASP A 20 -18.82 -5.87 -4.05
C ASP A 20 -19.36 -6.00 -5.47
N GLU A 21 -20.07 -4.98 -5.98
CA GLU A 21 -20.50 -4.88 -7.38
C GLU A 21 -19.31 -4.88 -8.34
N PHE A 22 -18.26 -4.11 -8.04
CA PHE A 22 -17.02 -4.14 -8.84
C PHE A 22 -16.34 -5.50 -8.82
N ALA A 23 -16.33 -6.17 -7.66
CA ALA A 23 -15.71 -7.48 -7.48
C ALA A 23 -16.42 -8.60 -8.25
N ALA A 24 -17.72 -8.47 -8.51
CA ALA A 24 -18.51 -9.48 -9.23
C ALA A 24 -17.97 -9.76 -10.65
N ASP A 25 -17.45 -8.72 -11.32
CA ASP A 25 -16.88 -8.80 -12.67
C ASP A 25 -15.35 -8.62 -12.68
N ALA A 26 -14.69 -8.91 -11.55
CA ALA A 26 -13.26 -8.72 -11.38
C ALA A 26 -12.59 -9.94 -10.75
N ARG A 27 -11.25 -9.95 -10.75
CA ARG A 27 -10.43 -10.93 -10.06
C ARG A 27 -10.18 -10.47 -8.62
N VAL A 28 -10.55 -11.28 -7.65
CA VAL A 28 -10.31 -11.05 -6.21
C VAL A 28 -9.12 -11.89 -5.75
N TYR A 29 -8.07 -11.24 -5.25
CA TYR A 29 -6.88 -11.90 -4.72
C TYR A 29 -6.96 -12.00 -3.20
N ARG A 30 -7.20 -13.22 -2.69
CA ARG A 30 -7.24 -13.49 -1.24
C ARG A 30 -5.87 -13.32 -0.59
N ASN A 31 -4.81 -13.54 -1.36
CA ASN A 31 -3.41 -13.56 -0.90
C ASN A 31 -2.58 -12.40 -1.47
N ALA A 32 -3.07 -11.16 -1.33
CA ALA A 32 -2.31 -9.96 -1.65
C ALA A 32 -1.66 -9.32 -0.41
N PHE A 33 -0.36 -9.06 -0.46
CA PHE A 33 0.43 -8.63 0.69
C PHE A 33 1.23 -7.34 0.47
N THR A 34 1.17 -6.42 1.43
CA THR A 34 2.06 -5.25 1.48
C THR A 34 3.45 -5.63 1.99
N THR A 35 4.48 -4.97 1.46
CA THR A 35 5.88 -5.14 1.91
C THR A 35 6.16 -4.46 3.25
N SER A 36 5.27 -3.58 3.71
CA SER A 36 5.37 -2.93 5.02
C SER A 36 3.98 -2.68 5.61
N PRO A 37 3.76 -2.95 6.91
CA PRO A 37 2.50 -2.65 7.59
C PRO A 37 2.45 -1.18 8.05
N VAL A 38 3.22 -0.29 7.42
CA VAL A 38 3.34 1.13 7.77
C VAL A 38 3.12 1.96 6.50
N CYS A 39 2.37 3.05 6.64
CA CYS A 39 1.83 3.79 5.50
C CYS A 39 2.88 4.35 4.52
N SER A 40 3.92 5.04 5.00
CA SER A 40 4.89 5.64 4.08
C SER A 40 5.89 4.65 3.47
N PRO A 41 6.45 3.68 4.22
CA PRO A 41 7.32 2.68 3.61
C PRO A 41 6.58 1.78 2.60
N SER A 42 5.32 1.45 2.87
CA SER A 42 4.46 0.71 1.93
C SER A 42 4.24 1.48 0.63
N ARG A 43 3.94 2.78 0.71
CA ARG A 43 3.77 3.66 -0.46
C ARG A 43 5.07 3.81 -1.26
N SER A 44 6.21 3.96 -0.60
CA SER A 44 7.52 3.97 -1.27
C SER A 44 7.71 2.71 -2.11
N ALA A 45 7.34 1.55 -1.57
CA ALA A 45 7.49 0.29 -2.29
C ALA A 45 6.53 0.16 -3.47
N VAL A 46 5.28 0.60 -3.33
CA VAL A 46 4.30 0.62 -4.43
C VAL A 46 4.74 1.55 -5.54
N ILE A 47 5.12 2.79 -5.23
CA ILE A 47 5.40 3.81 -6.26
C ILE A 47 6.73 3.54 -7.00
N THR A 48 7.68 2.87 -6.36
CA THR A 48 8.99 2.56 -6.96
C THR A 48 9.10 1.13 -7.48
N GLY A 49 8.20 0.22 -7.09
CA GLY A 49 8.35 -1.21 -7.40
C GLY A 49 9.60 -1.84 -6.77
N THR A 50 10.08 -1.30 -5.65
CA THR A 50 11.30 -1.72 -4.95
C THR A 50 11.03 -1.85 -3.46
N TYR A 51 11.63 -2.80 -2.77
CA TYR A 51 11.46 -2.92 -1.33
C TYR A 51 12.00 -1.66 -0.64
N GLN A 52 11.21 -1.11 0.29
CA GLN A 52 11.57 0.10 1.04
C GLN A 52 12.90 -0.02 1.80
N THR A 53 13.31 -1.25 2.15
CA THR A 53 14.60 -1.55 2.79
C THR A 53 15.78 -1.40 1.85
N SER A 54 15.59 -1.61 0.55
CA SER A 54 16.63 -1.51 -0.48
C SER A 54 16.93 -0.07 -0.88
N ILE A 55 15.99 0.86 -0.64
CA ILE A 55 16.07 2.28 -1.08
C ILE A 55 16.08 3.29 0.07
N GLY A 56 16.41 2.87 1.29
CA GLY A 56 16.49 3.78 2.45
C GLY A 56 15.15 4.32 2.95
N CYS A 57 14.02 3.78 2.48
CA CYS A 57 12.66 4.24 2.79
C CYS A 57 11.95 3.41 3.87
N HIS A 58 12.70 2.63 4.65
CA HIS A 58 12.16 1.63 5.57
C HIS A 58 11.63 2.21 6.90
N HIS A 59 12.12 3.38 7.30
CA HIS A 59 11.59 4.12 8.44
C HIS A 59 10.37 4.94 8.03
N HIS A 60 9.38 5.04 8.93
CA HIS A 60 8.26 5.95 8.76
C HIS A 60 8.74 7.39 8.92
N ARG A 61 8.26 8.28 8.05
CA ARG A 61 8.51 9.72 8.11
C ARG A 61 8.37 10.30 9.52
N ALA A 62 9.27 11.22 9.85
CA ALA A 62 9.18 11.99 11.09
C ALA A 62 8.53 13.38 10.86
N SER A 63 8.37 13.86 9.62
CA SER A 63 8.18 15.29 9.29
C SER A 63 6.81 15.95 9.54
N LEU A 64 5.89 15.41 10.36
CA LEU A 64 4.57 16.06 10.61
C LEU A 64 4.54 17.04 11.79
N GLY A 65 5.43 18.02 11.82
CA GLY A 65 5.30 19.16 12.75
C GLY A 65 5.14 18.80 14.23
N ARG A 66 5.61 17.61 14.64
CA ARG A 66 5.64 17.21 16.06
C ARG A 66 6.95 17.69 16.65
N ASN A 67 6.86 18.38 17.79
CA ASN A 67 8.02 18.62 18.63
C ASN A 67 8.44 17.28 19.24
N TYR A 68 9.37 16.62 18.56
CA TYR A 68 10.05 15.45 19.08
C TYR A 68 10.95 15.90 20.24
N ALA A 69 10.84 15.23 21.39
CA ALA A 69 11.69 15.51 22.55
C ALA A 69 13.17 15.24 22.24
N ASP A 70 14.10 15.79 23.03
CA ASP A 70 15.53 15.51 22.86
C ASP A 70 15.81 13.99 22.82
N GLY A 71 16.59 13.55 21.83
CA GLY A 71 16.88 12.13 21.58
C GLY A 71 15.86 11.39 20.70
N GLN A 72 14.81 12.07 20.23
CA GLN A 72 13.87 11.53 19.25
C GLN A 72 14.32 11.83 17.80
N PRO A 73 13.86 11.05 16.81
CA PRO A 73 14.28 11.23 15.41
C PRO A 73 13.90 12.61 14.88
N THR A 74 14.87 13.33 14.33
CA THR A 74 14.62 14.59 13.62
C THR A 74 13.78 14.32 12.36
N PRO A 75 12.90 15.25 11.96
CA PRO A 75 12.31 15.26 10.63
C PRO A 75 13.37 14.99 9.56
N TYR A 76 13.09 14.05 8.67
CA TYR A 76 13.96 13.70 7.55
C TYR A 76 13.08 13.23 6.39
N ASP A 77 13.59 13.45 5.18
CA ASP A 77 13.15 12.75 3.98
C ASP A 77 14.22 11.73 3.62
N ALA A 78 13.80 10.53 3.23
CA ALA A 78 14.66 9.53 2.66
C ALA A 78 15.28 10.05 1.37
N VAL A 79 16.51 9.61 1.07
CA VAL A 79 17.20 9.92 -0.17
C VAL A 79 17.43 8.60 -0.91
N PRO A 80 16.50 8.18 -1.78
CA PRO A 80 16.68 6.99 -2.60
C PRO A 80 17.91 7.13 -3.51
N PRO A 81 18.51 6.02 -3.96
CA PRO A 81 19.55 6.07 -4.97
C PRO A 81 19.11 6.86 -6.21
N HIS A 82 20.02 7.64 -6.80
CA HIS A 82 19.73 8.57 -7.91
C HIS A 82 19.15 7.92 -9.19
N HIS A 83 19.14 6.60 -9.31
CA HIS A 83 18.55 5.85 -10.43
C HIS A 83 17.12 5.34 -10.15
N VAL A 84 16.68 5.35 -8.89
CA VAL A 84 15.33 4.96 -8.50
C VAL A 84 14.36 6.07 -8.88
N ARG A 85 13.25 5.70 -9.51
CA ARG A 85 12.21 6.60 -9.98
C ARG A 85 10.84 6.08 -9.57
N ALA A 86 9.86 6.96 -9.45
CA ALA A 86 8.47 6.52 -9.42
C ALA A 86 8.07 5.93 -10.78
N PHE A 87 7.24 4.88 -10.81
CA PHE A 87 6.81 4.28 -12.08
C PHE A 87 6.05 5.29 -12.96
N THR A 88 5.38 6.26 -12.34
CA THR A 88 4.65 7.32 -13.04
C THR A 88 5.56 8.27 -13.80
N GLU A 89 6.83 8.42 -13.41
CA GLU A 89 7.80 9.19 -14.20
C GLU A 89 8.05 8.55 -15.57
N TYR A 90 8.00 7.21 -15.66
CA TYR A 90 8.09 6.50 -16.94
C TYR A 90 6.81 6.64 -17.76
N LEU A 91 5.64 6.58 -17.12
CA LEU A 91 4.35 6.81 -17.79
C LEU A 91 4.30 8.22 -18.39
N ARG A 92 4.66 9.25 -17.61
CA ARG A 92 4.69 10.65 -18.08
C ARG A 92 5.67 10.85 -19.22
N ARG A 93 6.84 10.22 -19.15
CA ARG A 93 7.80 10.23 -20.27
C ARG A 93 7.20 9.65 -21.55
N ASP A 94 6.30 8.68 -21.44
CA ASP A 94 5.60 8.04 -22.57
C ASP A 94 4.28 8.74 -22.93
N GLY A 95 4.03 9.94 -22.38
CA GLY A 95 2.89 10.78 -22.73
C GLY A 95 1.62 10.56 -21.90
N TYR A 96 1.67 9.72 -20.85
CA TYR A 96 0.52 9.56 -19.95
C TYR A 96 0.32 10.78 -19.06
N TYR A 97 -0.92 11.22 -18.94
CA TYR A 97 -1.34 12.17 -17.92
C TYR A 97 -1.50 11.47 -16.57
N CYS A 98 -0.66 11.80 -15.59
CA CYS A 98 -0.62 11.12 -14.30
C CYS A 98 -1.18 12.01 -13.18
N VAL A 99 -2.28 11.59 -12.56
CA VAL A 99 -2.93 12.33 -11.47
C VAL A 99 -3.00 11.55 -10.17
N LYS A 100 -2.91 12.26 -9.06
CA LYS A 100 -3.07 11.66 -7.72
C LYS A 100 -3.95 12.47 -6.79
N ASN A 101 -5.01 11.83 -6.31
CA ASN A 101 -5.89 12.38 -5.30
C ASN A 101 -5.61 11.74 -3.93
N GLY A 102 -5.43 12.57 -2.89
CA GLY A 102 -5.28 12.13 -1.51
C GLY A 102 -3.82 12.04 -1.05
N LYS A 103 -3.50 11.15 -0.12
CA LYS A 103 -2.25 11.24 0.65
C LYS A 103 -0.95 10.98 -0.17
N ASP A 104 0.09 11.78 -0.01
CA ASP A 104 1.34 11.65 -0.79
C ASP A 104 2.55 11.00 -0.07
N ASP A 105 2.34 10.37 1.08
CA ASP A 105 3.42 9.91 1.97
C ASP A 105 4.42 8.87 1.35
N PHE A 106 5.36 9.26 0.48
CA PHE A 106 6.32 8.37 -0.17
C PHE A 106 7.69 8.27 0.54
N ASN A 107 7.88 8.95 1.67
CA ASN A 107 9.13 9.05 2.45
C ASN A 107 10.27 9.90 1.87
N PHE A 108 10.29 10.25 0.58
CA PHE A 108 11.44 10.94 -0.05
C PHE A 108 11.07 12.29 -0.67
N GLY A 109 10.06 12.95 -0.08
CA GLY A 109 9.40 14.10 -0.70
C GLY A 109 8.68 13.71 -2.01
N GLU A 110 8.16 14.72 -2.70
CA GLU A 110 7.47 14.56 -3.98
C GLU A 110 8.21 15.35 -5.06
N PRO A 111 9.00 14.68 -5.90
CA PRO A 111 9.52 15.32 -7.10
C PRO A 111 8.37 15.80 -8.00
N PHE A 112 8.48 17.01 -8.56
CA PHE A 112 7.52 17.53 -9.55
C PHE A 112 7.38 16.63 -10.79
N SER A 113 8.30 15.68 -10.99
CA SER A 113 8.27 14.68 -12.06
C SER A 113 7.30 13.52 -11.80
N VAL A 114 6.80 13.31 -10.58
CA VAL A 114 5.98 12.12 -10.27
C VAL A 114 4.53 12.24 -10.79
N TRP A 115 3.95 13.44 -10.78
CA TRP A 115 2.56 13.68 -11.17
C TRP A 115 2.46 14.92 -12.06
N ASP A 116 1.51 14.92 -12.99
CA ASP A 116 1.09 16.15 -13.67
C ASP A 116 0.28 17.02 -12.71
N GLU A 117 -0.69 16.41 -12.01
CA GLU A 117 -1.47 17.06 -10.97
C GLU A 117 -1.63 16.17 -9.74
N HIS A 118 -1.52 16.77 -8.55
CA HIS A 118 -1.75 16.05 -7.30
C HIS A 118 -2.26 17.00 -6.21
N VAL A 119 -3.07 16.45 -5.30
CA VAL A 119 -3.51 17.13 -4.08
C VAL A 119 -3.42 16.19 -2.89
N ALA A 120 -2.93 16.70 -1.75
CA ALA A 120 -2.67 15.89 -0.55
C ALA A 120 -3.93 15.55 0.26
N HIS A 121 -4.94 16.44 0.25
CA HIS A 121 -6.18 16.33 1.03
C HIS A 121 -7.36 16.98 0.28
N ASP A 122 -8.52 16.31 0.25
CA ASP A 122 -9.83 16.77 -0.26
C ASP A 122 -9.80 17.89 -1.32
N ALA A 123 -9.68 17.54 -2.62
CA ALA A 123 -10.03 18.43 -3.77
C ALA A 123 -9.95 17.74 -5.16
N ASP A 124 -10.48 18.47 -6.16
CA ASP A 124 -10.96 18.16 -7.52
C ASP A 124 -9.92 17.92 -8.63
N VAL A 125 -8.84 17.16 -8.39
CA VAL A 125 -8.00 16.70 -9.53
C VAL A 125 -8.47 15.35 -10.02
N ASP A 126 -8.75 15.27 -11.30
CA ASP A 126 -9.27 14.10 -11.99
C ASP A 126 -8.51 13.88 -13.30
N TRP A 127 -8.51 12.64 -13.79
CA TRP A 127 -7.88 12.33 -15.07
C TRP A 127 -8.59 13.00 -16.25
N ARG A 128 -9.84 13.46 -16.04
CA ARG A 128 -10.62 14.25 -17.00
C ARG A 128 -10.06 15.65 -17.24
N ASP A 129 -9.17 16.14 -16.40
CA ASP A 129 -8.55 17.47 -16.54
C ASP A 129 -7.39 17.49 -17.55
N ARG A 130 -7.04 16.33 -18.13
CA ARG A 130 -6.01 16.23 -19.16
C ARG A 130 -6.29 17.17 -20.33
N PRO A 131 -5.26 17.86 -20.89
CA PRO A 131 -5.45 18.82 -21.98
C PRO A 131 -6.05 18.23 -23.25
N ASP A 132 -5.81 16.94 -23.50
CA ASP A 132 -6.29 16.21 -24.66
C ASP A 132 -7.07 14.97 -24.21
N ALA A 133 -8.33 14.86 -24.63
CA ALA A 133 -9.21 13.75 -24.26
C ALA A 133 -8.72 12.39 -24.78
N ASP A 134 -7.93 12.36 -25.85
CA ASP A 134 -7.36 11.13 -26.41
C ASP A 134 -6.02 10.74 -25.75
N GLN A 135 -5.45 11.62 -24.91
CA GLN A 135 -4.24 11.32 -24.16
C GLN A 135 -4.50 10.19 -23.14
N PRO A 136 -3.63 9.17 -23.07
CA PRO A 136 -3.74 8.13 -22.06
C PRO A 136 -3.48 8.70 -20.67
N PHE A 137 -4.05 8.08 -19.63
CA PHE A 137 -3.91 8.57 -18.26
C PHE A 137 -3.64 7.47 -17.25
N PHE A 138 -3.06 7.85 -16.13
CA PHE A 138 -2.97 7.05 -14.91
C PHE A 138 -3.52 7.86 -13.74
N ALA A 139 -4.46 7.30 -13.00
CA ALA A 139 -5.11 7.98 -11.89
C ALA A 139 -5.01 7.15 -10.60
N SER A 140 -4.53 7.77 -9.53
CA SER A 140 -4.41 7.14 -8.21
C SER A 140 -5.26 7.87 -7.17
N PHE A 141 -6.27 7.20 -6.64
CA PHE A 141 -7.16 7.71 -5.59
C PHE A 141 -6.85 7.08 -4.23
N GLN A 142 -6.47 7.91 -3.26
CA GLN A 142 -6.15 7.47 -1.90
C GLN A 142 -7.23 7.90 -0.91
N ILE A 143 -8.22 7.02 -0.73
CA ILE A 143 -9.40 7.26 0.10
C ILE A 143 -9.04 7.14 1.60
N PRO A 144 -9.26 8.18 2.43
CA PRO A 144 -8.82 8.21 3.83
C PRO A 144 -9.73 7.43 4.80
N VAL A 145 -10.93 7.02 4.38
CA VAL A 145 -12.00 6.43 5.23
C VAL A 145 -11.51 5.24 6.06
N THR A 146 -10.58 4.45 5.53
CA THR A 146 -10.05 3.22 6.16
C THR A 146 -8.56 3.34 6.49
N HIS A 147 -8.13 4.53 6.92
CA HIS A 147 -6.73 4.81 7.20
C HIS A 147 -6.14 3.84 8.24
N GLU A 148 -4.91 3.39 7.97
CA GLU A 148 -4.17 2.38 8.76
C GLU A 148 -4.09 2.71 10.26
N SER A 149 -4.02 4.00 10.61
CA SER A 149 -4.04 4.46 12.00
C SER A 149 -5.29 4.08 12.80
N GLY A 150 -6.37 3.67 12.13
CA GLY A 150 -7.72 3.55 12.70
C GLY A 150 -8.36 2.18 12.65
N MET A 151 -7.65 1.11 12.23
CA MET A 151 -8.29 -0.19 11.98
C MET A 151 -7.64 -1.41 12.65
N TRP A 152 -6.46 -1.29 13.29
CA TRP A 152 -5.70 -2.45 13.80
C TRP A 152 -5.64 -2.51 15.34
N GLU A 153 -5.96 -3.66 15.93
CA GLU A 153 -5.66 -3.93 17.36
C GLU A 153 -4.13 -3.98 17.60
N PRO A 154 -3.64 -3.72 18.84
CA PRO A 154 -2.21 -3.80 19.12
C PRO A 154 -1.70 -5.22 18.80
N GLY A 155 -0.65 -5.34 17.99
CA GLY A 155 -0.05 -6.63 17.62
C GLY A 155 -0.52 -7.20 16.28
N GLN A 156 -1.69 -6.81 15.75
CA GLN A 156 -2.20 -7.31 14.46
C GLN A 156 -1.33 -6.88 13.26
N LYS A 157 -0.60 -5.77 13.38
CA LYS A 157 0.34 -5.28 12.34
C LYS A 157 1.41 -6.30 11.91
N ARG A 158 1.71 -7.28 12.76
CA ARG A 158 2.75 -8.30 12.54
C ARG A 158 2.20 -9.54 11.82
N TYR A 159 0.95 -9.88 12.12
CA TYR A 159 0.25 -11.04 11.58
C TYR A 159 -0.37 -10.73 10.23
N ASP A 160 -1.07 -11.69 9.62
CA ASP A 160 -1.66 -11.48 8.29
C ASP A 160 -2.64 -10.34 8.27
N GLY A 161 -3.34 -10.08 9.38
CA GLY A 161 -4.11 -8.86 9.56
C GLY A 161 -3.37 -7.65 9.00
N GLY A 162 -2.19 -7.31 9.53
CA GLY A 162 -1.46 -6.10 9.12
C GLY A 162 -0.79 -6.08 7.75
N LEU A 163 -0.65 -7.24 7.09
CA LEU A 163 0.09 -7.34 5.82
C LEU A 163 -0.81 -7.74 4.64
N ASN A 164 -1.88 -8.48 4.90
CA ASN A 164 -2.84 -8.90 3.89
C ASN A 164 -3.81 -7.75 3.60
N VAL A 165 -3.77 -7.28 2.37
CA VAL A 165 -4.50 -6.10 1.88
C VAL A 165 -5.44 -6.53 0.76
N PRO A 166 -6.62 -5.91 0.62
CA PRO A 166 -7.51 -6.25 -0.46
C PRO A 166 -6.92 -5.82 -1.80
N LEU A 167 -6.97 -6.72 -2.78
CA LEU A 167 -6.63 -6.47 -4.18
C LEU A 167 -7.73 -7.05 -5.07
N VAL A 168 -8.44 -6.16 -5.77
CA VAL A 168 -9.48 -6.52 -6.74
C VAL A 168 -9.10 -5.88 -8.07
N VAL A 169 -9.00 -6.68 -9.12
CA VAL A 169 -8.46 -6.27 -10.42
C VAL A 169 -9.47 -6.57 -11.51
N ARG A 170 -9.84 -5.55 -12.28
CA ARG A 170 -10.62 -5.72 -13.51
C ARG A 170 -9.78 -5.29 -14.70
N TRP A 171 -9.39 -6.24 -15.53
CA TRP A 171 -8.62 -5.99 -16.75
C TRP A 171 -9.17 -6.87 -17.89
N PRO A 172 -10.14 -6.37 -18.67
CA PRO A 172 -10.79 -7.15 -19.71
C PRO A 172 -9.81 -7.70 -20.74
N GLY A 173 -9.94 -9.00 -21.06
CA GLY A 173 -9.07 -9.70 -22.02
C GLY A 173 -7.72 -10.16 -21.46
N GLU A 174 -7.33 -9.70 -20.27
CA GLU A 174 -6.00 -9.93 -19.68
C GLU A 174 -6.07 -10.62 -18.32
N VAL A 175 -7.16 -10.42 -17.57
CA VAL A 175 -7.40 -11.07 -16.28
C VAL A 175 -8.86 -11.51 -16.19
N ASP A 176 -9.07 -12.82 -16.10
CA ASP A 176 -10.40 -13.40 -15.94
C ASP A 176 -11.00 -13.10 -14.55
N PRO A 177 -12.32 -12.85 -14.46
CA PRO A 177 -13.00 -12.63 -13.18
C PRO A 177 -13.02 -13.89 -12.30
N GLY A 178 -13.30 -13.71 -11.01
CA GLY A 178 -13.40 -14.77 -10.01
C GLY A 178 -12.38 -14.63 -8.88
N GLU A 179 -12.21 -15.69 -8.08
CA GLU A 179 -11.36 -15.64 -6.89
C GLU A 179 -10.07 -16.44 -7.09
N THR A 180 -9.00 -16.00 -6.41
CA THR A 180 -7.73 -16.73 -6.41
C THR A 180 -6.95 -16.57 -5.12
N ASP A 181 -6.22 -17.63 -4.79
CA ASP A 181 -5.27 -17.72 -3.68
C ASP A 181 -3.82 -17.49 -4.14
N GLU A 182 -3.58 -17.09 -5.39
CA GLU A 182 -2.25 -16.74 -5.88
C GLU A 182 -1.62 -15.62 -5.05
N LEU A 183 -0.35 -15.79 -4.68
CA LEU A 183 0.41 -14.82 -3.91
C LEU A 183 0.81 -13.61 -4.76
N VAL A 184 0.38 -12.43 -4.34
CA VAL A 184 0.74 -11.15 -4.94
C VAL A 184 1.35 -10.23 -3.88
N SER A 185 2.38 -9.47 -4.26
CA SER A 185 2.95 -8.44 -3.40
C SER A 185 2.72 -7.05 -3.99
N ASN A 186 2.43 -6.06 -3.16
CA ASN A 186 2.21 -4.68 -3.63
C ASN A 186 3.42 -4.06 -4.34
N VAL A 187 4.64 -4.59 -4.12
CA VAL A 187 5.84 -4.18 -4.88
C VAL A 187 5.71 -4.51 -6.37
N ASP A 188 4.84 -5.45 -6.74
CA ASP A 188 4.59 -5.88 -8.11
C ASP A 188 3.68 -4.92 -8.88
N LEU A 189 3.00 -3.98 -8.21
CA LEU A 189 2.04 -3.09 -8.86
C LEU A 189 2.72 -2.16 -9.87
N ALA A 190 3.82 -1.50 -9.49
CA ALA A 190 4.59 -0.63 -10.38
C ALA A 190 5.01 -1.33 -11.69
N PRO A 191 5.74 -2.46 -11.67
CA PRO A 191 6.14 -3.14 -12.90
C PRO A 191 4.94 -3.69 -13.67
N THR A 192 3.86 -4.10 -13.00
CA THR A 192 2.64 -4.54 -13.68
C THR A 192 1.96 -3.40 -14.45
N VAL A 193 1.90 -2.20 -13.87
CA VAL A 193 1.35 -1.02 -14.55
C VAL A 193 2.24 -0.59 -15.72
N LEU A 194 3.57 -0.65 -15.57
CA LEU A 194 4.48 -0.38 -16.68
C LEU A 194 4.26 -1.37 -17.84
N ALA A 195 4.17 -2.66 -17.54
CA ALA A 195 3.90 -3.68 -18.54
C ALA A 195 2.55 -3.46 -19.24
N ALA A 196 1.50 -3.09 -18.50
CA ALA A 196 0.20 -2.75 -19.07
C ALA A 196 0.24 -1.55 -20.03
N ALA A 197 1.19 -0.63 -19.83
CA ALA A 197 1.45 0.51 -20.73
C ALA A 197 2.45 0.18 -21.86
N GLY A 198 2.92 -1.06 -21.98
CA GLY A 198 3.95 -1.45 -22.95
C GLY A 198 5.36 -0.93 -22.61
N ILE A 199 5.58 -0.47 -21.38
CA ILE A 199 6.85 0.09 -20.92
C ILE A 199 7.67 -1.00 -20.23
N GLY A 200 8.92 -1.17 -20.67
CA GLY A 200 9.84 -2.14 -20.08
C GLY A 200 10.18 -1.84 -18.61
N ARG A 201 10.16 -2.88 -17.77
CA ARG A 201 10.55 -2.80 -16.36
C ARG A 201 12.03 -2.42 -16.21
N PRO A 202 12.37 -1.33 -15.48
CA PRO A 202 13.75 -0.99 -15.16
C PRO A 202 14.47 -2.09 -14.34
N PRO A 203 15.78 -2.31 -14.54
CA PRO A 203 16.51 -3.42 -13.93
C PRO A 203 16.65 -3.33 -12.40
N TRP A 204 16.46 -2.14 -11.82
CA TRP A 204 16.52 -1.93 -10.37
C TRP A 204 15.19 -2.21 -9.65
N MET A 205 14.08 -2.37 -10.37
CA MET A 205 12.80 -2.74 -9.76
C MET A 205 12.84 -4.20 -9.32
N GLU A 206 12.61 -4.43 -8.03
CA GLU A 206 12.58 -5.76 -7.42
C GLU A 206 11.22 -6.44 -7.58
N GLY A 207 10.16 -5.67 -7.82
CA GLY A 207 8.84 -6.18 -8.20
C GLY A 207 8.86 -6.83 -9.58
N ARG A 208 7.83 -7.62 -9.88
CA ARG A 208 7.64 -8.27 -11.19
C ARG A 208 6.23 -8.03 -11.73
N THR A 209 6.05 -8.20 -13.03
CA THR A 209 4.71 -8.17 -13.65
C THR A 209 3.89 -9.32 -13.09
N ALA A 210 2.88 -9.03 -12.27
CA ALA A 210 2.08 -10.04 -11.57
C ALA A 210 0.75 -10.37 -12.30
N LEU A 211 0.31 -9.49 -13.21
CA LEU A 211 -1.00 -9.55 -13.86
C LEU A 211 -0.83 -9.35 -15.38
N GLY A 212 -1.80 -9.83 -16.16
CA GLY A 212 -1.81 -9.74 -17.63
C GLY A 212 -1.13 -10.91 -18.34
N ALA A 213 -1.19 -10.91 -19.67
CA ALA A 213 -0.69 -11.99 -20.51
C ALA A 213 0.82 -12.27 -20.32
N ASP A 214 1.62 -11.22 -20.19
CA ASP A 214 3.09 -11.30 -20.03
C ASP A 214 3.52 -11.37 -18.55
N ARG A 215 2.65 -11.86 -17.66
CA ARG A 215 2.96 -11.98 -16.23
C ARG A 215 4.09 -13.00 -15.98
N ALA A 216 4.88 -12.72 -14.95
CA ALA A 216 5.82 -13.69 -14.39
C ALA A 216 5.08 -14.80 -13.64
N ASP A 217 5.77 -15.93 -13.42
CA ASP A 217 5.25 -17.03 -12.60
C ASP A 217 4.82 -16.54 -11.20
N PRO A 218 3.73 -17.08 -10.61
CA PRO A 218 3.24 -16.72 -9.28
C PRO A 218 4.33 -16.78 -8.18
N ARG A 219 4.14 -16.00 -7.10
CA ARG A 219 5.16 -15.93 -6.03
C ARG A 219 5.09 -17.22 -5.24
N GLU A 220 6.23 -17.87 -5.02
CA GLU A 220 6.34 -18.87 -3.96
C GLU A 220 6.39 -18.19 -2.59
N TYR A 221 7.08 -17.04 -2.51
CA TYR A 221 7.24 -16.27 -1.27
C TYR A 221 6.97 -14.77 -1.44
N VAL A 222 6.35 -14.19 -0.41
CA VAL A 222 6.23 -12.74 -0.21
C VAL A 222 7.00 -12.31 1.02
N PHE A 223 7.60 -11.12 0.95
CA PHE A 223 8.45 -10.57 2.01
C PHE A 223 7.90 -9.26 2.54
N ALA A 224 8.06 -9.04 3.84
CA ALA A 224 7.72 -7.77 4.47
C ALA A 224 8.72 -7.36 5.54
N ALA A 225 8.86 -6.05 5.72
CA ALA A 225 9.72 -5.44 6.73
C ALA A 225 9.00 -4.31 7.47
N ARG A 226 9.26 -4.24 8.77
CA ARG A 226 8.78 -3.18 9.65
C ARG A 226 9.94 -2.67 10.49
N ASP A 227 10.30 -1.42 10.32
CA ASP A 227 11.37 -0.79 11.09
C ASP A 227 10.81 0.26 12.03
N ARG A 228 11.15 1.54 11.82
CA ARG A 228 10.76 2.62 12.73
C ARG A 228 9.37 3.14 12.36
N GLN A 229 8.50 3.31 13.34
CA GLN A 229 7.26 4.06 13.20
C GLN A 229 7.23 5.11 14.32
N ASP A 230 7.28 6.40 13.94
CA ASP A 230 7.38 7.50 14.91
C ASP A 230 8.63 7.31 15.82
N CYS A 231 8.54 7.59 17.11
CA CYS A 231 9.56 7.41 18.13
C CYS A 231 9.90 5.95 18.50
N ARG A 232 9.41 4.94 17.77
CA ARG A 232 9.56 3.53 18.14
C ARG A 232 10.17 2.68 17.03
N TYR A 233 11.21 1.94 17.38
CA TYR A 233 11.82 0.94 16.52
C TYR A 233 11.15 -0.42 16.73
N ALA A 234 11.01 -1.19 15.66
CA ALA A 234 10.46 -2.55 15.74
C ALA A 234 11.37 -3.61 15.13
N PHE A 235 12.22 -3.26 14.15
CA PHE A 235 13.15 -4.15 13.43
C PHE A 235 12.61 -5.58 13.24
N GLN A 236 11.61 -5.73 12.37
CA GLN A 236 10.94 -7.00 12.10
C GLN A 236 11.05 -7.35 10.62
N ARG A 237 11.19 -8.64 10.34
CA ARG A 237 11.15 -9.20 8.99
C ARG A 237 10.14 -10.35 8.96
N ALA A 238 9.43 -10.48 7.85
CA ALA A 238 8.52 -11.58 7.62
C ALA A 238 8.70 -12.14 6.21
N VAL A 239 8.57 -13.46 6.10
CA VAL A 239 8.42 -14.18 4.83
C VAL A 239 7.22 -15.10 4.96
N ARG A 240 6.46 -15.23 3.89
CA ARG A 240 5.28 -16.08 3.84
C ARG A 240 5.19 -16.81 2.49
N ASP A 241 4.82 -18.07 2.53
CA ASP A 241 4.32 -18.83 1.38
C ASP A 241 2.78 -18.94 1.41
N GLU A 242 2.20 -19.82 0.61
CA GLU A 242 0.75 -20.00 0.56
C GLU A 242 0.16 -20.35 1.95
N ARG A 243 0.88 -21.11 2.77
CA ARG A 243 0.39 -21.74 4.00
C ARG A 243 1.04 -21.20 5.28
N PHE A 244 2.34 -20.97 5.28
CA PHE A 244 3.15 -20.67 6.44
C PHE A 244 3.71 -19.25 6.38
N LYS A 245 3.82 -18.63 7.55
CA LYS A 245 4.45 -17.33 7.72
C LYS A 245 5.48 -17.40 8.84
N TYR A 246 6.71 -17.01 8.51
CA TYR A 246 7.79 -16.82 9.46
C TYR A 246 7.95 -15.33 9.76
N ILE A 247 8.06 -14.98 11.04
CA ILE A 247 8.34 -13.63 11.51
C ILE A 247 9.56 -13.68 12.41
N ARG A 248 10.56 -12.86 12.11
CA ARG A 248 11.69 -12.61 13.00
C ARG A 248 11.60 -11.21 13.58
N ASN A 249 11.49 -11.14 14.91
CA ASN A 249 11.58 -9.89 15.67
C ASN A 249 13.01 -9.77 16.23
N TYR A 250 13.72 -8.71 15.85
CA TYR A 250 15.09 -8.47 16.32
C TYR A 250 15.15 -7.64 17.61
N ALA A 251 14.02 -7.11 18.07
CA ALA A 251 13.87 -6.42 19.36
C ALA A 251 12.68 -7.00 20.15
N PRO A 252 12.76 -8.26 20.61
CA PRO A 252 11.66 -8.93 21.35
C PRO A 252 11.33 -8.28 22.70
N GLU A 253 12.29 -7.61 23.33
CA GLU A 253 12.16 -6.91 24.60
C GLU A 253 11.37 -5.60 24.51
N GLU A 254 11.27 -5.01 23.31
CA GLU A 254 10.58 -3.74 23.10
C GLU A 254 9.05 -3.93 23.09
N PRO A 255 8.29 -3.14 23.88
CA PRO A 255 6.85 -3.26 23.92
C PRO A 255 6.20 -2.87 22.59
N THR A 256 5.05 -3.48 22.30
CA THR A 256 4.28 -3.14 21.10
C THR A 256 3.91 -1.65 21.13
N PRO A 257 4.22 -0.87 20.07
CA PRO A 257 4.01 0.58 20.09
C PRO A 257 2.54 0.95 20.35
N TRP A 258 2.32 1.85 21.30
CA TRP A 258 1.00 2.38 21.63
C TRP A 258 0.72 3.65 20.82
N PHE A 259 -0.39 3.67 20.09
CA PHE A 259 -0.77 4.78 19.21
C PHE A 259 -2.02 5.49 19.74
N PRO A 260 -1.91 6.64 20.43
CA PRO A 260 -3.04 7.30 21.10
C PRO A 260 -4.18 7.70 20.16
N TYR A 261 -3.85 8.12 18.93
CA TYR A 261 -4.81 8.57 17.94
C TYR A 261 -5.73 7.44 17.43
N ARG A 262 -5.29 6.18 17.47
CA ARG A 262 -6.08 5.03 16.99
C ARG A 262 -7.43 4.93 17.69
N ASN A 263 -7.41 5.10 19.01
CA ASN A 263 -8.60 4.94 19.84
C ASN A 263 -9.67 6.01 19.58
N ARG A 264 -9.36 7.06 18.79
CA ARG A 264 -10.29 8.12 18.42
C ARG A 264 -11.03 7.83 17.10
N HIS A 265 -10.58 6.85 16.31
CA HIS A 265 -11.18 6.52 15.01
C HIS A 265 -12.62 5.97 15.17
N PRO A 266 -13.60 6.38 14.34
CA PRO A 266 -14.99 5.93 14.44
C PRO A 266 -15.16 4.41 14.46
N VAL A 267 -14.46 3.71 13.56
CA VAL A 267 -14.48 2.23 13.50
C VAL A 267 -13.97 1.60 14.81
N MET A 268 -12.93 2.15 15.43
CA MET A 268 -12.42 1.61 16.70
C MET A 268 -13.34 1.90 17.88
N LYS A 269 -14.06 3.03 17.85
CA LYS A 269 -15.09 3.33 18.85
C LYS A 269 -16.23 2.33 18.73
N GLU A 270 -16.66 2.03 17.51
CA GLU A 270 -17.73 1.06 17.25
C GLU A 270 -17.33 -0.37 17.63
N LEU A 271 -16.13 -0.82 17.24
CA LEU A 271 -15.61 -2.13 17.65
C LEU A 271 -15.52 -2.27 19.18
N LYS A 272 -15.08 -1.22 19.88
CA LYS A 272 -15.05 -1.22 21.35
C LYS A 272 -16.45 -1.23 21.96
N ARG A 273 -17.40 -0.49 21.36
CA ARG A 273 -18.81 -0.48 21.79
C ARG A 273 -19.41 -1.88 21.67
N ARG A 274 -19.28 -2.52 20.50
CA ARG A 274 -19.78 -3.87 20.24
C ARG A 274 -19.12 -4.95 21.10
N ARG A 275 -17.80 -4.87 21.32
CA ARG A 275 -17.10 -5.78 22.25
C ARG A 275 -17.55 -5.58 23.70
N ALA A 276 -17.87 -4.36 24.10
CA ALA A 276 -18.41 -4.07 25.43
C ALA A 276 -19.87 -4.51 25.60
N SER A 277 -20.66 -4.55 24.51
CA SER A 277 -22.03 -5.07 24.53
C SER A 277 -22.13 -6.58 24.34
N GLY A 278 -21.03 -7.26 23.95
CA GLY A 278 -21.00 -8.71 23.72
C GLY A 278 -21.44 -9.14 22.32
N ASP A 279 -21.55 -8.18 21.39
CA ASP A 279 -21.97 -8.40 20.00
C ASP A 279 -20.78 -8.76 19.07
N LEU A 280 -19.60 -9.00 19.64
CA LEU A 280 -18.34 -9.37 18.99
C LEU A 280 -17.55 -10.37 19.83
#